data_AF-A0A6A4Y7A4-F1
#
_entry.id   AF-A0A6A4Y7A4-F1
#
_cell.length_a   1.000
_cell.length_b   1.000
_cell.length_c   1.000
_cell.angle_alpha   90.00
_cell.angle_beta   90.00
_cell.angle_gamma   90.00
#
_symmetry.space_group_name_H-M   'P 1'
#
loop_
_entity.id
_entity.type
_entity.pdbx_description
1 polymer ?
#
loop_
_entity_poly.entity_id
_entity_poly.type
_entity_poly.pdbx_seq_one_letter_code
_entity_poly.pdbx_strand_id
1 'polypeptide(L)'
;FFKDLPVAARGTPATESIPAEAASTTRAFSNYSYSSASVVDDKGRRVHSVRRRYEDSNGRLKAVHERTMDGKTVVTTWNKAHKDDEGTTKTLCSAGTTVDDFETQWKDTPFAKAHESAEPLVEQAKPASIENKEPAKATA
;
A
#
# COMPACT_ATOMS: atom_id res chain seq x y z
N PHE A 1 -17.31 12.68 -17.23
CA PHE A 1 -16.30 12.53 -16.17
C PHE A 1 -14.97 11.96 -16.66
N PHE A 2 -14.93 11.16 -17.75
CA PHE A 2 -13.67 10.71 -18.41
C PHE A 2 -13.44 11.33 -19.80
N LYS A 3 -14.14 12.42 -20.15
CA LYS A 3 -14.08 13.00 -21.51
C LYS A 3 -12.86 13.90 -21.76
N ASP A 4 -12.16 14.32 -20.70
CA ASP A 4 -11.04 15.27 -20.79
C ASP A 4 -9.68 14.65 -20.42
N LEU A 5 -9.61 13.31 -20.28
CA LEU A 5 -8.33 12.64 -20.12
C LEU A 5 -7.72 12.46 -21.51
N PRO A 6 -6.48 12.94 -21.76
CA PRO A 6 -5.81 12.67 -23.02
C PRO A 6 -5.63 11.14 -23.13
N VAL A 7 -6.35 10.53 -24.07
CA VAL A 7 -6.10 9.15 -24.49
C VAL A 7 -4.74 9.20 -25.17
N ALA A 8 -3.68 8.86 -24.43
CA ALA A 8 -2.37 8.62 -25.04
C ALA A 8 -2.59 7.62 -26.17
N ALA A 9 -2.35 8.06 -27.41
CA ALA A 9 -2.55 7.25 -28.60
C ALA A 9 -1.80 5.93 -28.40
N ARG A 10 -2.56 4.82 -28.36
CA ARG A 10 -2.01 3.47 -28.37
C ARG A 10 -1.41 3.22 -29.75
N GLY A 11 -0.13 3.57 -29.90
CA GLY A 11 0.73 2.98 -30.91
C GLY A 11 1.18 1.59 -30.44
N THR A 12 0.81 0.55 -31.17
CA THR A 12 1.29 -0.83 -31.03
C THR A 12 2.82 -0.85 -31.29
N PRO A 13 3.61 -1.74 -30.63
CA PRO A 13 5.04 -1.56 -30.50
C PRO A 13 5.79 -2.02 -31.75
N ALA A 14 6.71 -1.19 -32.24
CA ALA A 14 7.84 -1.66 -33.03
C ALA A 14 9.02 -1.84 -32.08
N THR A 15 9.51 -3.07 -31.97
CA THR A 15 10.75 -3.39 -31.29
C THR A 15 11.91 -2.75 -32.05
N GLU A 16 12.35 -1.58 -31.61
CA GLU A 16 13.66 -1.04 -31.95
C GLU A 16 14.39 -0.66 -30.66
N SER A 17 15.64 -1.12 -30.60
CA SER A 17 16.58 -1.02 -29.49
C SER A 17 16.66 0.39 -28.90
N ILE A 18 16.39 0.53 -27.61
CA ILE A 18 16.58 1.78 -26.88
C ILE A 18 18.09 2.07 -26.80
N PRO A 19 18.59 3.19 -27.36
CA PRO A 19 19.92 3.67 -27.03
C PRO A 19 19.88 4.22 -25.60
N ALA A 20 20.78 3.73 -24.76
CA ALA A 20 21.10 4.38 -23.52
C ALA A 20 21.62 5.80 -23.84
N GLU A 21 21.24 6.78 -23.01
CA GLU A 21 21.80 8.14 -22.98
C GLU A 21 20.99 9.23 -23.72
N ALA A 22 19.90 9.70 -23.08
CA ALA A 22 19.71 11.12 -22.69
C ALA A 22 18.28 11.37 -22.15
N ALA A 23 18.22 12.17 -21.08
CA ALA A 23 17.03 12.75 -20.46
C ALA A 23 16.19 11.85 -19.53
N SER A 24 16.57 11.94 -18.25
CA SER A 24 15.78 11.71 -17.03
C SER A 24 14.40 12.39 -17.07
N THR A 25 13.48 11.86 -17.87
CA THR A 25 12.06 12.15 -17.74
C THR A 25 11.51 11.13 -16.76
N THR A 26 11.35 11.55 -15.50
CA THR A 26 10.61 10.78 -14.50
C THR A 26 9.23 10.51 -15.09
N ARG A 27 9.03 9.30 -15.64
CA ARG A 27 7.79 8.91 -16.29
C ARG A 27 6.64 9.12 -15.31
N ALA A 28 5.62 9.86 -15.73
CA ALA A 28 4.43 10.06 -14.92
C ALA A 28 3.84 8.68 -14.57
N PHE A 29 3.63 8.44 -13.27
CA PHE A 29 3.02 7.22 -12.77
C PHE A 29 1.96 7.56 -11.73
N SER A 30 0.98 6.68 -11.62
CA SER A 30 -0.03 6.71 -10.58
C SER A 30 -0.40 5.28 -10.25
N ASN A 31 -0.41 4.95 -8.97
CA ASN A 31 -0.70 3.62 -8.47
C ASN A 31 -1.87 3.71 -7.48
N TYR A 32 -2.80 2.77 -7.61
CA TYR A 32 -3.98 2.67 -6.75
C TYR A 32 -4.21 1.23 -6.36
N SER A 33 -4.24 0.97 -5.05
CA SER A 33 -4.52 -0.34 -4.49
C SER A 33 -5.81 -0.27 -3.68
N TYR A 34 -6.71 -1.22 -3.91
CA TYR A 34 -7.94 -1.41 -3.15
C TYR A 34 -8.03 -2.86 -2.69
N SER A 35 -8.26 -3.06 -1.40
CA SER A 35 -8.57 -4.38 -0.83
C SER A 35 -9.75 -4.25 0.13
N SER A 36 -10.70 -5.17 0.03
CA SER A 36 -11.83 -5.29 0.95
C SER A 36 -11.89 -6.72 1.46
N ALA A 37 -12.19 -6.86 2.75
CA ALA A 37 -12.40 -8.15 3.39
C ALA A 37 -13.55 -8.03 4.39
N SER A 38 -14.38 -9.06 4.46
CA SER A 38 -15.44 -9.20 5.46
C SER A 38 -15.36 -10.56 6.13
N VAL A 39 -15.54 -10.58 7.44
CA VAL A 39 -15.59 -11.82 8.25
C VAL A 39 -16.74 -11.70 9.25
N VAL A 40 -17.28 -12.83 9.68
CA VAL A 40 -18.19 -12.90 10.81
C VAL A 40 -17.37 -13.31 12.02
N ASP A 41 -17.45 -12.55 13.11
CA ASP A 41 -16.75 -12.86 14.35
C ASP A 41 -17.44 -13.97 15.15
N ASP A 42 -16.81 -14.44 16.23
CA ASP A 42 -17.33 -15.50 17.10
C ASP A 42 -18.65 -15.10 17.80
N LYS A 43 -18.95 -13.79 17.85
CA LYS A 43 -20.19 -13.23 18.41
C LYS A 43 -21.29 -13.11 17.34
N GLY A 44 -21.06 -13.58 16.11
CA GLY A 44 -21.99 -13.52 14.99
C GLY A 44 -22.06 -12.16 14.29
N ARG A 45 -21.14 -11.24 14.59
CA ARG A 45 -21.12 -9.87 14.10
C ARG A 45 -20.30 -9.76 12.83
N ARG A 46 -20.82 -9.03 11.84
CA ARG A 46 -20.09 -8.82 10.58
C ARG A 46 -19.09 -7.69 10.74
N VAL A 47 -17.80 -8.04 10.58
CA VAL A 47 -16.68 -7.12 10.61
C VAL A 47 -16.17 -6.93 9.18
N HIS A 48 -15.94 -5.68 8.78
CA HIS A 48 -15.48 -5.32 7.45
C HIS A 48 -14.25 -4.43 7.53
N SER A 49 -13.29 -4.67 6.63
CA SER A 49 -12.04 -3.93 6.54
C SER A 49 -11.76 -3.57 5.09
N VAL A 50 -11.58 -2.28 4.80
CA VAL A 50 -11.24 -1.76 3.48
C VAL A 50 -9.97 -0.96 3.58
N ARG A 51 -8.99 -1.28 2.74
CA ARG A 51 -7.75 -0.51 2.60
C ARG A 51 -7.66 0.05 1.20
N ARG A 52 -7.30 1.33 1.12
CA ARG A 52 -7.05 2.05 -0.13
C ARG A 52 -5.69 2.73 -0.02
N ARG A 53 -4.85 2.60 -1.03
CA ARG A 53 -3.58 3.31 -1.12
C ARG A 53 -3.46 3.96 -2.49
N TYR A 54 -3.01 5.20 -2.51
CA TYR A 54 -2.74 5.98 -3.70
C TYR A 54 -1.34 6.58 -3.60
N GLU A 55 -0.60 6.52 -4.70
CA GLU A 55 0.69 7.20 -4.86
C GLU A 55 0.89 7.66 -6.29
N ASP A 56 1.54 8.81 -6.48
CA ASP A 56 1.84 9.34 -7.81
C ASP A 56 3.26 9.90 -7.93
N SER A 57 3.65 10.20 -9.17
CA SER A 57 4.97 10.76 -9.52
C SER A 57 5.26 12.13 -8.88
N ASN A 58 4.23 12.85 -8.42
CA ASN A 58 4.39 14.14 -7.73
C ASN A 58 4.78 13.95 -6.25
N GLY A 59 4.81 12.70 -5.78
CA GLY A 59 5.13 12.35 -4.39
C GLY A 59 3.93 12.48 -3.47
N ARG A 60 2.72 12.57 -4.02
CA ARG A 60 1.50 12.51 -3.22
C ARG A 60 1.27 11.07 -2.80
N LEU A 61 1.06 10.85 -1.51
CA LEU A 61 0.68 9.56 -0.94
C LEU A 61 -0.59 9.70 -0.13
N LYS A 62 -1.53 8.78 -0.31
CA LYS A 62 -2.74 8.71 0.51
C LYS A 62 -3.05 7.27 0.85
N ALA A 63 -3.16 6.97 2.15
CA ALA A 63 -3.62 5.68 2.63
C ALA A 63 -4.91 5.88 3.43
N VAL A 64 -5.92 5.05 3.15
CA VAL A 64 -7.19 5.04 3.89
C VAL A 64 -7.42 3.63 4.38
N HIS A 65 -7.70 3.49 5.67
CA HIS A 65 -8.18 2.27 6.28
C HIS A 65 -9.55 2.53 6.90
N GLU A 66 -10.56 1.91 6.33
CA GLU A 66 -11.94 1.96 6.78
C GLU A 66 -12.28 0.62 7.44
N ARG A 67 -12.77 0.69 8.67
CA ARG A 67 -13.14 -0.45 9.49
C ARG A 67 -14.59 -0.27 9.93
N THR A 68 -15.41 -1.29 9.71
CA THR A 68 -16.83 -1.26 10.06
C THR A 68 -17.20 -2.50 10.86
N MET A 69 -17.97 -2.32 11.93
CA MET A 69 -18.47 -3.38 12.80
C MET A 69 -19.73 -2.87 13.51
N ASP A 70 -20.78 -3.67 13.54
CA ASP A 70 -22.06 -3.34 14.21
C ASP A 70 -22.66 -1.97 13.80
N GLY A 71 -22.53 -1.59 12.53
CA GLY A 71 -22.98 -0.29 12.03
C GLY A 71 -22.10 0.90 12.43
N LYS A 72 -21.09 0.69 13.29
CA LYS A 72 -20.05 1.68 13.61
C LYS A 72 -18.97 1.65 12.55
N THR A 73 -18.51 2.82 12.12
CA THR A 73 -17.44 2.94 11.13
C THR A 73 -16.35 3.86 11.61
N VAL A 74 -15.09 3.42 11.49
CA VAL A 74 -13.90 4.22 11.73
C VAL A 74 -13.08 4.29 10.46
N VAL A 75 -12.75 5.50 10.05
CA VAL A 75 -11.93 5.78 8.86
C VAL A 75 -10.67 6.48 9.31
N THR A 76 -9.53 5.81 9.17
CA THR A 76 -8.21 6.39 9.37
C THR A 76 -7.61 6.73 8.02
N THR A 77 -7.26 7.99 7.82
CA THR A 77 -6.63 8.49 6.60
C THR A 77 -5.26 9.05 6.93
N TRP A 78 -4.23 8.54 6.27
CA TRP A 78 -2.92 9.17 6.21
C TRP A 78 -2.76 9.85 4.84
N ASN A 79 -2.29 11.09 4.81
CA ASN A 79 -2.13 11.84 3.58
C ASN A 79 -0.87 12.71 3.61
N LYS A 80 -0.06 12.56 2.57
CA LYS A 80 1.11 13.38 2.24
C LYS A 80 0.88 14.00 0.86
N ALA A 81 0.85 15.33 0.79
CA ALA A 81 0.46 16.06 -0.42
C ALA A 81 1.56 16.11 -1.50
N HIS A 82 2.83 16.23 -1.09
CA HIS A 82 4.00 16.31 -1.96
C HIS A 82 5.23 15.73 -1.25
N LYS A 83 6.37 15.65 -1.93
CA LYS A 83 7.59 15.00 -1.41
C LYS A 83 8.10 15.57 -0.09
N ASP A 84 8.01 16.88 0.09
CA ASP A 84 8.50 17.59 1.29
C ASP A 84 7.47 17.64 2.44
N ASP A 85 6.26 17.11 2.23
CA ASP A 85 5.26 17.01 3.29
C ASP A 85 5.58 15.81 4.20
N GLU A 86 5.54 15.99 5.52
CA GLU A 86 5.72 14.92 6.50
C GLU A 86 4.53 13.93 6.49
N GLY A 87 3.37 14.41 6.03
CA GLY A 87 2.13 13.68 6.01
C GLY A 87 1.34 13.84 7.31
N THR A 88 0.03 13.75 7.21
CA THR A 88 -0.89 13.93 8.34
C THR A 88 -1.83 12.74 8.47
N THR A 89 -2.10 12.35 9.72
CA THR A 89 -3.10 11.32 10.05
C THR A 89 -4.37 11.96 10.56
N LYS A 90 -5.51 11.53 10.03
CA LYS A 90 -6.85 11.93 10.48
C LYS A 90 -7.68 10.68 10.73
N THR A 91 -8.36 10.63 11.86
CA THR A 91 -9.30 9.56 12.19
C THR A 91 -10.69 10.15 12.31
N LEU A 92 -11.66 9.56 11.61
CA LEU A 92 -13.07 9.92 11.65
C LEU A 92 -13.88 8.73 12.14
N CYS A 93 -14.87 8.97 12.99
CA CYS A 93 -15.81 7.95 13.46
C CYS A 93 -17.24 8.31 13.06
N SER A 94 -18.10 7.30 12.94
CA SER A 94 -19.55 7.47 12.82
C SER A 94 -20.13 8.17 14.05
N ALA A 95 -21.20 8.94 13.84
CA ALA A 95 -21.89 9.66 14.91
C ALA A 95 -22.29 8.71 16.06
N GLY A 96 -22.01 9.11 17.30
CA GLY A 96 -22.30 8.31 18.50
C GLY A 96 -21.29 7.20 18.81
N THR A 97 -20.18 7.11 18.07
CA THR A 97 -19.08 6.18 18.35
C THR A 97 -17.82 6.92 18.81
N THR A 98 -17.26 6.51 19.94
CA THR A 98 -15.93 6.96 20.37
C THR A 98 -14.87 6.06 19.74
N VAL A 99 -13.75 6.64 19.28
CA VAL A 99 -12.61 5.87 18.72
C VAL A 99 -12.19 4.76 19.68
N ASP A 100 -12.07 5.08 20.97
CA ASP A 100 -11.56 4.17 21.99
C ASP A 100 -12.46 2.95 22.24
N ASP A 101 -13.79 3.14 22.27
CA ASP A 101 -14.77 2.05 22.34
C ASP A 101 -14.68 1.14 21.11
N PHE A 102 -14.50 1.73 19.94
CA PHE A 102 -14.33 0.97 18.71
C PHE A 102 -13.03 0.17 18.71
N GLU A 103 -11.89 0.77 19.07
CA GLU A 103 -10.60 0.08 19.11
C GLU A 103 -10.59 -1.09 20.11
N THR A 104 -11.24 -0.91 21.26
CA THR A 104 -11.40 -1.98 22.26
C THR A 104 -12.15 -3.17 21.66
N GLN A 105 -13.27 -2.93 20.98
CA GLN A 105 -14.02 -4.01 20.32
C GLN A 105 -13.30 -4.56 19.08
N TRP A 106 -12.50 -3.74 18.38
CA TRP A 106 -11.74 -4.15 17.21
C TRP A 106 -10.66 -5.18 17.57
N LYS A 107 -10.00 -5.06 18.73
CA LYS A 107 -8.99 -6.01 19.22
C LYS A 107 -9.53 -7.45 19.35
N ASP A 108 -10.81 -7.59 19.67
CA ASP A 108 -11.45 -8.91 19.77
C ASP A 108 -11.76 -9.54 18.39
N THR A 109 -11.67 -8.77 17.30
CA THR A 109 -12.05 -9.24 15.97
C THR A 109 -11.01 -10.18 15.37
N PRO A 110 -11.43 -11.10 14.47
CA PRO A 110 -10.49 -11.96 13.76
C PRO A 110 -9.40 -11.19 13.00
N PHE A 111 -9.70 -9.98 12.51
CA PHE A 111 -8.73 -9.14 11.82
C PHE A 111 -7.59 -8.67 12.73
N ALA A 112 -7.90 -8.24 13.95
CA ALA A 112 -6.88 -7.78 14.90
C ALA A 112 -6.04 -8.96 15.40
N LYS A 113 -6.69 -10.05 15.79
CA LYS A 113 -6.01 -11.29 16.21
C LYS A 113 -5.09 -11.85 15.14
N ALA A 114 -5.52 -11.87 13.87
CA ALA A 114 -4.69 -12.32 12.76
C ALA A 114 -3.50 -11.40 12.49
N HIS A 115 -3.65 -10.08 12.72
CA HIS A 115 -2.55 -9.14 12.59
C HIS A 115 -1.50 -9.30 13.70
N GLU A 116 -1.92 -9.61 14.93
CA GLU A 116 -1.02 -9.88 16.05
C GLU A 116 -0.32 -11.25 15.93
N SER A 117 -1.01 -12.25 15.38
CA SER A 117 -0.49 -13.61 15.21
C SER A 117 0.38 -13.77 13.95
N ALA A 118 0.27 -12.83 13.00
CA ALA A 118 1.17 -12.79 11.87
C ALA A 118 2.55 -12.32 12.36
N GLU A 119 3.51 -13.24 12.47
CA GLU A 119 4.90 -12.84 12.65
C GLU A 119 5.28 -11.84 11.55
N PRO A 120 6.03 -10.77 11.87
CA PRO A 120 6.50 -9.85 10.86
C PRO A 120 7.27 -10.66 9.82
N LEU A 121 6.83 -10.60 8.56
CA LEU A 121 7.60 -11.13 7.44
C LEU A 121 9.01 -10.55 7.57
N VAL A 122 9.95 -11.43 7.92
CA VAL A 122 11.37 -11.11 8.06
C VAL A 122 11.79 -10.33 6.82
N GLU A 123 12.24 -9.09 7.04
CA GLU A 123 12.91 -8.27 6.05
C GLU A 123 14.00 -9.13 5.39
N GLN A 124 13.73 -9.60 4.16
CA GLN A 124 14.69 -10.44 3.46
C GLN A 124 15.98 -9.65 3.31
N ALA A 125 17.03 -10.25 3.86
CA ALA A 125 18.34 -9.70 4.04
C ALA A 125 18.91 -9.03 2.77
N LYS A 126 19.68 -7.97 3.01
CA LYS A 126 20.67 -7.38 2.10
C LYS A 126 21.28 -8.45 1.17
N PRO A 127 21.43 -8.19 -0.14
CA PRO A 127 22.14 -9.12 -1.01
C PRO A 127 23.57 -9.27 -0.50
N ALA A 128 23.92 -10.49 -0.09
CA ALA A 128 25.29 -10.86 0.23
C ALA A 128 26.15 -10.64 -1.03
N SER A 129 27.22 -9.87 -0.88
CA SER A 129 28.29 -9.78 -1.87
C SER A 129 28.74 -11.20 -2.24
N ILE A 130 28.63 -11.53 -3.52
CA ILE A 130 29.27 -12.71 -4.08
C ILE A 130 30.77 -12.38 -4.14
N GLU A 131 31.53 -12.92 -3.20
CA GLU A 131 32.98 -12.91 -3.19
C GLU A 131 33.46 -13.90 -4.28
N ASN A 132 33.96 -13.36 -5.39
CA ASN A 132 34.57 -14.15 -6.47
C ASN A 132 35.83 -14.84 -5.92
N LYS A 133 35.76 -16.15 -5.72
CA LYS A 133 36.94 -16.98 -5.50
C LYS A 133 37.45 -17.50 -6.85
N GLU A 134 38.52 -16.88 -7.31
CA GLU A 134 39.31 -17.27 -8.49
C GLU A 134 39.87 -18.70 -8.33
N PRO A 135 39.75 -19.60 -9.32
CA PRO A 135 40.37 -20.92 -9.23
C PRO A 135 41.87 -20.84 -9.56
N ALA A 136 42.68 -21.37 -8.64
CA ALA A 136 44.11 -21.52 -8.78
C ALA A 136 44.47 -22.32 -10.04
N LYS A 137 45.34 -21.73 -10.87
CA LYS A 137 45.89 -22.30 -12.09
C LYS A 137 46.92 -23.37 -11.72
N ALA A 138 46.61 -24.64 -11.97
CA ALA A 138 47.61 -25.71 -12.01
C ALA A 138 48.51 -25.51 -13.24
N THR A 139 49.82 -25.45 -13.02
CA THR A 139 50.81 -25.53 -14.11
C THR A 139 51.68 -26.76 -13.86
N ALA A 140 51.92 -27.49 -14.95
CA ALA A 140 52.61 -28.76 -15.07
C ALA A 140 54.10 -28.71 -14.68
#